data_AF-A0A2E8SEZ3-F1
#
_entry.id   AF-A0A2E8SEZ3-F1
#
_cell.length_a   1.000
_cell.length_b   1.000
_cell.length_c   1.000
_cell.angle_alpha   90.00
_cell.angle_beta   90.00
_cell.angle_gamma   90.00
#
_symmetry.space_group_name_H-M   'P 1'
#
loop_
_entity.id
_entity.type
_entity.pdbx_description
1 polymer ?
#
loop_
_entity_poly.entity_id
_entity_poly.type
_entity_poly.pdbx_seq_one_letter_code
_entity_poly.pdbx_strand_id
1 'polypeptide(L)'
;KKPRSTALRLIPFLPLLTINLLSTRLSMKSLVFQYSVFLVPLLAIETTYFLQENGNRLSFISKASAHRMVIMTSLVGFVALSRITFFLNQYQTNFPTINELNEAIRLVNKESSVLTSSVIAPHLSKRKDIRVSDIENSLDISKYDEILLDTARPGWKSNSDIVNSIYSRASESSDWEITFQKKSIFLWRKL
;
A
#
# COMPACT_ATOMS: atom_id res chain seq x y z
N LYS A 1 4.53 -5.06 -45.04
CA LYS A 1 5.36 -5.56 -43.90
C LYS A 1 4.69 -6.82 -43.35
N LYS A 2 5.34 -7.99 -43.41
CA LYS A 2 4.81 -9.24 -42.81
C LYS A 2 4.58 -9.01 -41.31
N PRO A 3 3.44 -9.45 -40.74
CA PRO A 3 3.24 -9.40 -39.30
C PRO A 3 4.33 -10.23 -38.62
N ARG A 4 5.11 -9.63 -37.71
CA ARG A 4 6.02 -10.40 -36.85
C ARG A 4 5.15 -11.38 -36.05
N SER A 5 5.57 -12.62 -35.92
CA SER A 5 4.75 -13.65 -35.26
C SER A 5 4.39 -13.21 -33.84
N THR A 6 3.17 -13.51 -33.41
CA THR A 6 2.65 -13.23 -32.06
C THR A 6 3.61 -13.72 -30.97
N ALA A 7 4.30 -14.84 -31.21
CA ALA A 7 5.32 -15.38 -30.32
C ALA A 7 6.46 -14.40 -30.04
N LEU A 8 6.89 -13.61 -31.03
CA LEU A 8 8.00 -12.66 -30.87
C LEU A 8 7.61 -11.45 -30.00
N ARG A 9 6.32 -11.09 -29.96
CA ARG A 9 5.82 -9.97 -29.15
C ARG A 9 5.63 -10.34 -27.67
N LEU A 10 5.50 -11.62 -27.36
CA LEU A 10 5.36 -12.13 -25.99
C LEU A 10 6.71 -12.28 -25.27
N ILE A 11 7.84 -12.28 -25.99
CA ILE A 11 9.18 -12.47 -25.42
C ILE A 11 9.48 -11.55 -24.23
N PRO A 12 9.22 -10.23 -24.28
CA PRO A 12 9.51 -9.34 -23.16
C PRO A 12 8.70 -9.65 -21.89
N PHE A 13 7.59 -10.38 -22.02
CA PHE A 13 6.66 -10.67 -20.94
C PHE A 13 6.77 -12.12 -20.43
N LEU A 14 7.57 -12.96 -21.09
CA LEU A 14 7.82 -14.34 -20.65
C LEU A 14 8.28 -14.42 -19.19
N PRO A 15 9.21 -13.59 -18.68
CA PRO A 15 9.62 -13.68 -17.28
C PRO A 15 8.46 -13.44 -16.32
N LEU A 16 7.62 -12.44 -16.60
CA LEU A 16 6.49 -12.09 -15.75
C LEU A 16 5.41 -13.18 -15.79
N LEU A 17 5.07 -13.68 -16.98
CA LEU A 17 4.13 -14.79 -17.16
C LEU A 17 4.63 -16.06 -16.46
N THR A 18 5.92 -16.36 -16.57
CA THR A 18 6.54 -17.53 -15.93
C THR A 18 6.44 -17.42 -14.41
N ILE A 19 6.80 -16.28 -13.83
CA ILE A 19 6.68 -16.06 -12.37
C ILE A 19 5.22 -16.13 -11.93
N ASN A 20 4.29 -15.53 -12.68
CA ASN A 20 2.86 -15.57 -12.38
C ASN A 20 2.32 -17.01 -12.36
N LEU A 21 2.66 -17.82 -13.37
CA LEU A 21 2.23 -19.22 -13.49
C LEU A 21 2.84 -20.12 -12.41
N LEU A 22 4.15 -19.98 -12.15
CA LEU A 22 4.88 -20.78 -11.18
C LEU A 22 4.58 -20.38 -9.73
N SER A 23 4.09 -19.17 -9.48
CA SER A 23 3.88 -18.69 -8.12
C SER A 23 2.70 -19.37 -7.42
N THR A 24 2.92 -19.78 -6.17
CA THR A 24 1.86 -20.22 -5.25
C THR A 24 1.20 -19.05 -4.53
N ARG A 25 1.76 -17.83 -4.60
CA ARG A 25 1.23 -16.65 -3.91
C ARG A 25 0.10 -16.02 -4.70
N LEU A 26 -1.06 -15.83 -4.06
CA LEU A 26 -2.22 -15.17 -4.67
C LEU A 26 -1.91 -13.76 -5.17
N SER A 27 -1.00 -13.05 -4.49
CA SER A 27 -0.57 -11.71 -4.90
C SER A 27 0.17 -11.67 -6.24
N MET A 28 0.78 -12.78 -6.67
CA MET A 28 1.44 -12.84 -7.97
C MET A 28 0.49 -13.22 -9.09
N LYS A 29 -0.70 -13.76 -8.79
CA LYS A 29 -1.70 -14.21 -9.77
C LYS A 29 -2.87 -13.24 -9.97
N SER A 30 -3.12 -12.37 -8.99
CA SER A 30 -4.25 -11.45 -9.02
C SER A 30 -3.88 -10.11 -9.66
N LEU A 31 -4.77 -9.62 -10.55
CA LEU A 31 -4.68 -8.30 -11.20
C LEU A 31 -4.79 -7.13 -10.21
N VAL A 32 -5.31 -7.37 -9.01
CA VAL A 32 -5.42 -6.33 -7.96
C VAL A 32 -4.04 -5.95 -7.41
N PHE A 33 -3.07 -6.85 -7.51
CA PHE A 33 -1.71 -6.60 -7.06
C PHE A 33 -0.82 -6.19 -8.23
N GLN A 34 0.17 -5.34 -7.93
CA GLN A 34 1.01 -4.64 -8.91
C GLN A 34 1.71 -5.57 -9.92
N TYR A 35 1.96 -6.83 -9.54
CA TYR A 35 2.68 -7.79 -10.37
C TYR A 35 1.94 -8.17 -11.66
N SER A 36 0.61 -8.31 -11.62
CA SER A 36 -0.15 -8.75 -12.80
C SER A 36 -0.68 -7.58 -13.64
N VAL A 37 -0.68 -6.36 -13.11
CA VAL A 37 -1.16 -5.16 -13.83
C VAL A 37 -0.35 -4.89 -15.10
N PHE A 38 0.95 -5.20 -15.11
CA PHE A 38 1.81 -5.04 -16.29
C PHE A 38 1.42 -5.94 -17.47
N LEU A 39 0.60 -6.98 -17.26
CA LEU A 39 0.07 -7.82 -18.34
C LEU A 39 -1.09 -7.15 -19.08
N VAL A 40 -1.79 -6.21 -18.45
CA VAL A 40 -2.94 -5.49 -19.05
C VAL A 40 -2.57 -4.74 -20.33
N PRO A 41 -1.52 -3.89 -20.38
CA PRO A 41 -1.15 -3.20 -21.61
C PRO A 41 -0.68 -4.16 -22.71
N LEU A 42 -0.05 -5.28 -22.37
CA LEU A 42 0.29 -6.33 -23.34
C LEU A 42 -0.96 -6.91 -23.99
N LEU A 43 -1.93 -7.34 -23.17
CA LEU A 43 -3.19 -7.89 -23.66
C LEU A 43 -3.95 -6.86 -24.49
N ALA A 44 -3.92 -5.58 -24.11
CA ALA A 44 -4.50 -4.51 -24.91
C ALA A 44 -3.81 -4.37 -26.29
N ILE A 45 -2.48 -4.42 -26.34
CA ILE A 45 -1.74 -4.35 -27.61
C ILE A 45 -2.03 -5.58 -28.48
N GLU A 46 -1.95 -6.79 -27.93
CA GLU A 46 -2.22 -8.01 -28.70
C GLU A 46 -3.67 -8.08 -29.18
N THR A 47 -4.64 -7.66 -28.37
CA THR A 47 -6.05 -7.58 -28.81
C THR A 47 -6.24 -6.55 -29.93
N THR A 48 -5.58 -5.38 -29.88
CA THR A 48 -5.62 -4.42 -30.99
C THR A 48 -5.02 -4.99 -32.26
N TYR A 49 -3.89 -5.68 -32.17
CA TYR A 49 -3.21 -6.26 -33.33
C TYR A 49 -4.05 -7.39 -33.94
N PHE A 50 -4.57 -8.28 -33.11
CA PHE A 50 -5.47 -9.35 -33.51
C PHE A 50 -6.71 -8.82 -34.22
N LEU A 51 -7.33 -7.77 -33.68
CA LEU A 51 -8.50 -7.11 -34.29
C LEU A 51 -8.15 -6.35 -35.57
N GLN A 52 -6.96 -5.78 -35.71
CA GLN A 52 -6.54 -5.11 -36.94
C GLN A 52 -6.25 -6.10 -38.08
N GLU A 53 -5.66 -7.26 -37.75
CA GLU A 53 -5.31 -8.32 -38.71
C GLU A 53 -6.55 -9.14 -39.13
N ASN A 54 -7.46 -9.40 -38.19
CA ASN A 54 -8.64 -10.24 -38.42
C ASN A 54 -9.97 -9.47 -38.49
N GLY A 55 -9.96 -8.14 -38.35
CA GLY A 55 -11.16 -7.31 -38.28
C GLY A 55 -12.06 -7.37 -39.52
N ASN A 56 -11.50 -7.66 -40.69
CA ASN A 56 -12.30 -7.87 -41.91
C ASN A 56 -13.09 -9.19 -41.90
N ARG A 57 -12.71 -10.17 -41.06
CA ARG A 57 -13.44 -11.44 -40.86
C ARG A 57 -14.54 -11.32 -39.80
N LEU A 58 -14.40 -10.41 -38.84
CA LEU A 58 -15.48 -10.06 -37.90
C LEU A 58 -16.32 -8.94 -38.51
N SER A 59 -17.31 -9.30 -39.34
CA SER A 59 -18.10 -8.35 -40.17
C SER A 59 -18.82 -7.23 -39.38
N PHE A 60 -18.87 -7.32 -38.06
CA PHE A 60 -19.53 -6.35 -37.18
C PHE A 60 -18.60 -5.26 -36.62
N ILE A 61 -17.27 -5.36 -36.78
CA ILE A 61 -16.32 -4.44 -36.13
C ILE A 61 -15.44 -3.77 -37.18
N SER A 62 -15.75 -2.51 -37.48
CA SER A 62 -14.85 -1.64 -38.25
C SER A 62 -13.51 -1.43 -37.51
N LYS A 63 -12.42 -1.19 -38.25
CA LYS A 63 -11.11 -0.88 -37.65
C LYS A 63 -11.16 0.33 -36.69
N ALA A 64 -11.99 1.33 -36.99
CA ALA A 64 -12.19 2.50 -36.13
C ALA A 64 -12.98 2.18 -34.85
N SER A 65 -13.95 1.26 -34.90
CA SER A 65 -14.67 0.82 -33.70
C SER A 65 -13.81 -0.09 -32.82
N ALA A 66 -12.91 -0.89 -33.38
CA ALA A 66 -11.97 -1.71 -32.60
C ALA A 66 -11.08 -0.88 -31.67
N HIS A 67 -10.52 0.24 -32.16
CA HIS A 67 -9.69 1.12 -31.33
C HIS A 67 -10.49 1.77 -30.19
N ARG A 68 -11.70 2.26 -30.49
CA ARG A 68 -12.60 2.82 -29.46
C ARG A 68 -13.01 1.79 -28.42
N MET A 69 -13.28 0.55 -28.83
CA MET A 69 -13.59 -0.54 -27.89
C MET A 69 -12.42 -0.82 -26.96
N VAL A 70 -11.19 -0.88 -27.45
CA VAL A 70 -10.01 -1.09 -26.59
C VAL A 70 -9.84 0.05 -25.58
N ILE A 71 -10.03 1.32 -26.00
CA ILE A 71 -10.00 2.45 -25.07
C ILE A 71 -11.10 2.32 -24.01
N MET A 72 -12.34 2.02 -24.43
CA MET A 72 -13.46 1.86 -23.52
C MET A 72 -13.26 0.70 -22.54
N THR A 73 -12.81 -0.46 -23.02
CA THR A 73 -12.51 -1.61 -22.17
C THR A 73 -11.34 -1.32 -21.23
N SER A 74 -10.33 -0.58 -21.68
CA SER A 74 -9.21 -0.15 -20.81
C SER A 74 -9.69 0.82 -19.73
N LEU A 75 -10.58 1.77 -20.06
CA LEU A 75 -11.14 2.72 -19.11
C LEU A 75 -12.03 2.02 -18.08
N VAL A 76 -12.92 1.14 -18.52
CA VAL A 76 -13.77 0.32 -17.64
C VAL A 76 -12.92 -0.59 -16.77
N GLY A 77 -11.92 -1.26 -17.35
CA GLY A 77 -10.97 -2.10 -16.62
C GLY A 77 -10.18 -1.31 -15.57
N PHE A 78 -9.71 -0.11 -15.92
CA PHE A 78 -9.04 0.79 -14.98
C PHE A 78 -9.95 1.17 -13.82
N VAL A 79 -11.19 1.61 -14.08
CA VAL A 79 -12.14 1.96 -13.02
C VAL A 79 -12.46 0.76 -12.14
N ALA A 80 -12.72 -0.40 -12.74
CA ALA A 80 -13.00 -1.64 -12.01
C ALA A 80 -11.82 -2.09 -11.13
N LEU A 81 -10.58 -1.87 -11.57
CA LEU A 81 -9.36 -2.26 -10.85
C LEU A 81 -8.81 -1.17 -9.91
N SER A 82 -9.23 0.08 -10.07
CA SER A 82 -8.66 1.26 -9.38
C SER A 82 -8.80 1.26 -7.86
N ARG A 83 -9.65 0.38 -7.30
CA ARG A 83 -10.02 0.39 -5.87
C ARG A 83 -10.41 1.80 -5.40
N ILE A 84 -11.16 2.56 -6.21
CA ILE A 84 -11.54 3.95 -5.89
C ILE A 84 -12.25 4.10 -4.54
N THR A 85 -12.96 3.06 -4.10
CA THR A 85 -13.62 3.02 -2.77
C THR A 85 -12.65 3.13 -1.60
N PHE A 86 -11.39 2.69 -1.75
CA PHE A 86 -10.36 2.87 -0.72
C PHE A 86 -10.00 4.35 -0.53
N PHE A 87 -10.03 5.14 -1.62
CA PHE A 87 -9.77 6.57 -1.55
C PHE A 87 -10.87 7.34 -0.83
N LEU A 88 -12.12 6.93 -1.01
CA LEU A 88 -13.25 7.58 -0.37
C LEU A 88 -13.44 7.20 1.11
N ASN A 89 -12.83 6.10 1.57
CA ASN A 89 -13.03 5.62 2.94
C ASN A 89 -11.70 5.52 3.70
N GLN A 90 -10.91 4.48 3.43
CA GLN A 90 -9.72 4.11 4.21
C GLN A 90 -8.64 5.20 4.26
N TYR A 91 -8.46 5.99 3.19
CA TYR A 91 -7.51 7.11 3.22
C TYR A 91 -8.05 8.34 3.93
N GLN A 92 -9.38 8.51 3.99
CA GLN A 92 -9.99 9.69 4.61
C GLN A 92 -9.95 9.66 6.14
N THR A 93 -9.95 8.47 6.74
CA THR A 93 -9.91 8.28 8.20
C THR A 93 -8.71 8.95 8.87
N ASN A 94 -7.68 9.27 8.08
CA ASN A 94 -6.44 9.82 8.59
C ASN A 94 -6.37 11.34 8.61
N PHE A 95 -7.19 12.04 7.82
CA PHE A 95 -7.12 13.49 7.66
C PHE A 95 -7.35 14.29 8.95
N PRO A 96 -8.29 13.93 9.85
CA PRO A 96 -8.63 14.78 10.99
C PRO A 96 -7.49 15.03 11.97
N THR A 97 -6.44 14.21 11.94
CA THR A 97 -5.35 14.19 12.94
C THR A 97 -3.96 14.39 12.31
N ILE A 98 -3.88 14.73 11.01
CA ILE A 98 -2.59 14.91 10.31
C ILE A 98 -1.77 16.05 10.92
N ASN A 99 -2.41 17.15 11.32
CA ASN A 99 -1.70 18.30 11.87
C ASN A 99 -1.07 17.97 13.22
N GLU A 100 -1.85 17.34 14.12
CA GLU A 100 -1.37 16.89 15.42
C GLU A 100 -0.28 15.82 15.27
N LEU A 101 -0.41 14.92 14.28
CA LEU A 101 0.61 13.91 13.99
C LEU A 101 1.93 14.54 13.54
N ASN A 102 1.85 15.51 12.62
CA ASN A 102 3.03 16.22 12.13
C ASN A 102 3.72 17.02 13.24
N GLU A 103 2.95 17.57 14.17
CA GLU A 103 3.48 18.26 15.36
C GLU A 103 4.20 17.27 16.28
N ALA A 104 3.57 16.13 16.60
CA ALA A 104 4.19 15.08 17.42
C ALA A 104 5.50 14.56 16.78
N ILE A 105 5.50 14.28 15.48
CA ILE A 105 6.67 13.78 14.73
C ILE A 105 7.86 14.75 14.79
N ARG A 106 7.61 16.06 14.89
CA ARG A 106 8.67 17.07 15.02
C ARG A 106 9.30 17.10 16.41
N LEU A 107 8.57 16.68 17.44
CA LEU A 107 9.04 16.63 18.83
C LEU A 107 9.86 15.37 19.14
N VAL A 108 9.71 14.32 18.33
CA VAL A 108 10.50 13.08 18.40
C VAL A 108 11.98 13.38 18.15
N ASN A 109 12.84 12.93 19.06
CA ASN A 109 14.29 13.09 18.93
C ASN A 109 14.81 12.29 17.72
N LYS A 110 15.87 12.76 17.07
CA LYS A 110 16.46 12.07 15.91
C LYS A 110 17.32 10.87 16.33
N GLU A 111 17.92 10.92 17.52
CA GLU A 111 18.83 9.89 18.01
C GLU A 111 18.15 8.85 18.91
N SER A 112 16.86 9.03 19.23
CA SER A 112 16.08 8.12 20.06
C SER A 112 15.68 6.84 19.32
N SER A 113 15.57 5.75 20.07
CA SER A 113 14.84 4.56 19.66
C SER A 113 13.34 4.76 19.88
N VAL A 114 12.54 4.61 18.83
CA VAL A 114 11.11 4.95 18.87
C VAL A 114 10.22 3.74 18.59
N LEU A 115 9.30 3.47 19.51
CA LEU A 115 8.18 2.54 19.28
C LEU A 115 6.98 3.30 18.71
N THR A 116 6.45 2.85 17.56
CA THR A 116 5.34 3.54 16.89
C THR A 116 4.44 2.61 16.08
N SER A 117 3.38 3.13 15.46
CA SER A 117 2.52 2.35 14.57
C SER A 117 3.09 2.23 13.16
N SER A 118 2.64 1.24 12.40
CA SER A 118 3.09 1.00 11.02
C SER A 118 2.81 2.18 10.08
N VAL A 119 1.82 3.01 10.42
CA VAL A 119 1.41 4.18 9.63
C VAL A 119 2.36 5.35 9.87
N ILE A 120 2.90 5.47 11.08
CA ILE A 120 3.76 6.58 11.50
C ILE A 120 5.23 6.28 11.19
N ALA A 121 5.66 5.01 11.31
CA ALA A 121 7.05 4.58 11.13
C ALA A 121 7.75 5.14 9.86
N PRO A 122 7.12 5.17 8.67
CA PRO A 122 7.77 5.73 7.47
C PRO A 122 8.16 7.21 7.61
N HIS A 123 7.38 7.99 8.37
CA HIS A 123 7.64 9.40 8.65
C HIS A 123 8.74 9.62 9.70
N LEU A 124 9.07 8.56 10.44
CA LEU A 124 10.16 8.55 11.40
C LEU A 124 11.50 8.08 10.82
N SER A 125 11.57 7.67 9.55
CA SER A 125 12.74 7.03 8.89
C SER A 125 14.14 7.61 9.15
N LYS A 126 14.29 8.89 9.50
CA LYS A 126 15.58 9.52 9.85
C LYS A 126 16.06 9.26 11.29
N ARG A 127 15.54 8.25 11.97
CA ARG A 127 15.75 8.00 13.41
C ARG A 127 16.63 6.78 13.58
N LYS A 128 17.38 6.72 14.68
CA LYS A 128 18.40 5.68 14.91
C LYS A 128 17.83 4.26 14.92
N ASP A 129 16.70 4.05 15.59
CA ASP A 129 15.96 2.79 15.58
C ASP A 129 14.46 3.07 15.64
N ILE A 130 13.68 2.31 14.87
CA ILE A 130 12.23 2.48 14.76
C ILE A 130 11.63 1.09 14.77
N ARG A 131 10.75 0.84 15.73
CA ARG A 131 10.00 -0.42 15.81
C ARG A 131 8.51 -0.17 15.73
N VAL A 132 7.84 -1.11 15.07
CA VAL A 132 6.40 -1.08 14.88
C VAL A 132 5.74 -1.87 16.01
N SER A 133 4.68 -1.31 16.58
CA SER A 133 3.81 -1.99 17.54
C SER A 133 2.93 -3.03 16.82
N ASP A 134 3.48 -4.21 16.57
CA ASP A 134 2.75 -5.34 15.97
C ASP A 134 2.47 -6.46 16.99
N ILE A 135 1.64 -7.42 16.60
CA ILE A 135 1.25 -8.57 17.43
C ILE A 135 2.45 -9.47 17.78
N GLU A 136 3.49 -9.50 16.94
CA GLU A 136 4.63 -10.42 17.06
C GLU A 136 5.77 -9.83 17.91
N ASN A 137 5.97 -8.51 17.87
CA ASN A 137 6.96 -7.79 18.65
C ASN A 137 6.34 -7.39 19.98
N SER A 138 6.59 -8.23 20.97
CA SER A 138 6.26 -8.04 22.38
C SER A 138 6.58 -6.63 22.87
N LEU A 139 5.55 -5.84 23.19
CA LEU A 139 5.15 -5.33 24.52
C LEU A 139 6.20 -4.82 25.54
N ASP A 140 7.48 -5.06 25.33
CA ASP A 140 8.57 -4.59 26.17
C ASP A 140 8.95 -3.17 25.75
N ILE A 141 8.15 -2.22 26.24
CA ILE A 141 8.30 -0.80 25.97
C ILE A 141 9.60 -0.23 26.55
N SER A 142 10.22 -0.92 27.52
CA SER A 142 11.38 -0.45 28.27
C SER A 142 12.65 -0.27 27.43
N LYS A 143 12.71 -0.94 26.26
CA LYS A 143 13.84 -0.91 25.31
C LYS A 143 13.89 0.34 24.45
N TYR A 144 12.84 1.15 24.48
CA TYR A 144 12.71 2.35 23.65
C TYR A 144 12.92 3.59 24.51
N ASP A 145 13.36 4.66 23.87
CA ASP A 145 13.54 5.96 24.54
C ASP A 145 12.27 6.81 24.40
N GLU A 146 11.52 6.61 23.31
CA GLU A 146 10.29 7.33 23.02
C GLU A 146 9.21 6.39 22.46
N ILE A 147 7.96 6.71 22.75
CA ILE A 147 6.79 5.99 22.25
C ILE A 147 5.88 7.01 21.57
N LEU A 148 5.65 6.87 20.27
CA LEU A 148 4.71 7.71 19.52
C LEU A 148 3.57 6.87 18.99
N LEU A 149 2.37 7.03 19.54
CA LEU A 149 1.21 6.23 19.17
C LEU A 149 0.01 7.06 18.78
N ASP A 150 -0.80 6.48 17.91
CA ASP A 150 -2.17 6.90 17.66
C ASP A 150 -3.13 5.82 18.18
N THR A 151 -3.82 6.13 19.26
CA THR A 151 -4.74 5.19 19.93
C THR A 151 -5.99 4.88 19.11
N ALA A 152 -6.39 5.78 18.22
CA ALA A 152 -7.53 5.56 17.33
C ALA A 152 -7.17 4.69 16.11
N ARG A 153 -5.87 4.61 15.77
CA ARG A 153 -5.40 4.01 14.51
C ARG A 153 -4.16 3.14 14.75
N PRO A 154 -4.36 1.87 15.16
CA PRO A 154 -3.27 0.97 15.53
C PRO A 154 -2.35 0.60 14.35
N GLY A 155 -2.87 0.64 13.12
CA GLY A 155 -2.11 0.35 11.91
C GLY A 155 -2.11 -1.13 11.52
N TRP A 156 -1.25 -1.48 10.57
CA TRP A 156 -1.16 -2.82 10.00
C TRP A 156 -0.46 -3.78 10.97
N LYS A 157 -0.98 -5.02 11.07
CA LYS A 157 -0.53 -6.06 12.01
C LYS A 157 -0.61 -5.67 13.51
N SER A 158 -1.37 -4.64 13.83
CA SER A 158 -1.66 -4.19 15.19
C SER A 158 -3.17 -4.14 15.43
N ASN A 159 -3.59 -3.96 16.68
CA ASN A 159 -4.99 -3.81 17.05
C ASN A 159 -5.15 -2.84 18.24
N SER A 160 -6.39 -2.49 18.55
CA SER A 160 -6.72 -1.60 19.68
C SER A 160 -6.19 -2.14 21.01
N ASP A 161 -6.23 -3.45 21.22
CA ASP A 161 -5.86 -4.07 22.49
C ASP A 161 -4.36 -3.91 22.76
N ILE A 162 -3.52 -4.09 21.73
CA ILE A 162 -2.08 -3.87 21.82
C ILE A 162 -1.79 -2.40 22.11
N VAL A 163 -2.39 -1.49 21.36
CA VAL A 163 -2.14 -0.06 21.56
C VAL A 163 -2.62 0.41 22.93
N ASN A 164 -3.77 -0.07 23.40
CA ASN A 164 -4.28 0.19 24.74
C ASN A 164 -3.36 -0.40 25.81
N SER A 165 -2.80 -1.60 25.59
CA SER A 165 -1.86 -2.20 26.54
C SER A 165 -0.54 -1.41 26.64
N ILE A 166 -0.05 -0.86 25.53
CA ILE A 166 1.13 0.00 25.52
C ILE A 166 0.81 1.33 26.22
N TYR A 167 -0.35 1.92 25.91
CA TYR A 167 -0.85 3.12 26.56
C TYR A 167 -0.90 2.95 28.08
N SER A 168 -1.57 1.91 28.58
CA SER A 168 -1.69 1.65 30.02
C SER A 168 -0.33 1.48 30.68
N ARG A 169 0.59 0.70 30.09
CA ARG A 169 1.93 0.51 30.65
C ARG A 169 2.74 1.80 30.70
N ALA A 170 2.67 2.62 29.66
CA ALA A 170 3.38 3.91 29.62
C ALA A 170 2.74 4.94 30.57
N SER A 171 1.42 4.89 30.78
CA SER A 171 0.72 5.80 31.70
C SER A 171 0.82 5.40 33.17
N GLU A 172 0.94 4.11 33.49
CA GLU A 172 1.04 3.59 34.87
C GLU A 172 2.47 3.59 35.39
N SER A 173 3.47 3.55 34.51
CA SER A 173 4.88 3.55 34.88
C SER A 173 5.37 4.97 35.18
N SER A 174 6.13 5.12 36.27
CA SER A 174 6.84 6.35 36.63
C SER A 174 8.05 6.62 35.73
N ASP A 175 8.42 5.70 34.83
CA ASP A 175 9.61 5.83 33.97
C ASP A 175 9.34 6.66 32.71
N TRP A 176 8.09 7.09 32.50
CA TRP A 176 7.64 7.76 31.29
C TRP A 176 6.96 9.08 31.60
N GLU A 177 7.27 10.09 30.78
CA GLU A 177 6.62 11.39 30.79
C GLU A 177 5.91 11.63 29.47
N ILE A 178 4.66 12.12 29.52
CA ILE A 178 3.92 12.55 28.34
C ILE A 178 4.44 13.93 27.91
N THR A 179 5.11 13.98 26.76
CA THR A 179 5.65 15.23 26.20
C THR A 179 4.72 15.87 25.16
N PHE A 180 3.80 15.08 24.59
CA PHE A 180 2.77 15.58 23.67
C PHE A 180 1.49 14.76 23.80
N GLN A 181 0.36 15.46 23.88
CA GLN A 181 -0.97 14.86 23.87
C GLN A 181 -1.95 15.77 23.13
N LYS A 182 -2.44 15.33 21.97
CA LYS A 182 -3.56 15.97 21.26
C LYS A 182 -4.41 14.93 20.54
N LYS A 183 -5.73 15.01 20.71
CA LYS A 183 -6.70 14.05 20.15
C LYS A 183 -6.34 12.62 20.56
N SER A 184 -6.11 11.73 19.58
CA SER A 184 -5.72 10.33 19.80
C SER A 184 -4.21 10.11 19.73
N ILE A 185 -3.40 11.18 19.65
CA ILE A 185 -1.96 11.10 19.43
C ILE A 185 -1.22 11.44 20.72
N PHE A 186 -0.31 10.54 21.09
CA PHE A 186 0.44 10.62 22.33
C PHE A 186 1.92 10.35 22.05
N LEU A 187 2.77 11.17 22.67
CA LEU A 187 4.22 10.99 22.70
C LEU A 187 4.68 10.86 24.15
N TRP A 188 5.25 9.71 24.48
CA TRP A 188 5.96 9.51 25.74
C TRP A 188 7.46 9.56 25.50
N ARG A 189 8.17 10.09 26.49
CA ARG A 189 9.62 10.07 26.59
C ARG A 189 10.01 9.38 27.88
N LYS A 190 11.02 8.52 27.81
CA LYS A 190 11.59 7.88 28.96
C LYS A 190 12.40 8.90 29.78
N LEU A 191 12.23 8.87 31.10
CA LEU A 191 12.95 9.73 32.05
C LEU A 191 14.43 9.32 32.21
#